data_AF-A0A257WQD1-F1
#
_entry.id   AF-A0A257WQD1-F1
#
_cell.length_a   1.000
_cell.length_b   1.000
_cell.length_c   1.000
_cell.angle_alpha   90.00
_cell.angle_beta   90.00
_cell.angle_gamma   90.00
#
_symmetry.space_group_name_H-M   'P 1'
#
loop_
_entity.id
_entity.type
_entity.pdbx_description
1 polymer ?
#
loop_
_entity_poly.entity_id
_entity_poly.type
_entity_poly.pdbx_seq_one_letter_code
_entity_poly.pdbx_strand_id
1 'polypeptide(L)'
;MSLETVDVTEVGSYFVSNYPPFSLWDRAYVSEARTAFESEPDRSVPLGLYLHIPFCRKRCKFCYFRVYTNQNAKAIERYVEALAREVELLKDLPAIQGRKLKFVYFGGGTPSYLSSKQLRFLRDS
;
A
#
# COMPACT_ATOMS: atom_id res chain seq x y z
N MET A 1 -38.03 29.70 -17.92
CA MET A 1 -37.46 29.66 -16.55
C MET A 1 -36.11 29.00 -16.67
N SER A 2 -35.07 29.83 -16.79
CA SER A 2 -33.68 29.40 -16.95
C SER A 2 -33.27 28.61 -15.72
N LEU A 3 -32.91 27.35 -15.90
CA LEU A 3 -32.18 26.59 -14.89
C LEU A 3 -30.74 27.12 -14.92
N GLU A 4 -30.47 28.13 -14.11
CA GLU A 4 -29.11 28.51 -13.78
C GLU A 4 -28.50 27.36 -12.99
N THR A 5 -27.66 26.55 -13.65
CA THR A 5 -26.73 25.65 -12.97
C THR A 5 -25.74 26.51 -12.22
N VAL A 6 -25.97 26.70 -10.92
CA VAL A 6 -25.03 27.39 -10.04
C VAL A 6 -23.83 26.46 -9.86
N ASP A 7 -22.88 26.56 -10.78
CA ASP A 7 -21.69 25.72 -10.88
C ASP A 7 -20.61 26.23 -9.90
N VAL A 8 -20.96 26.36 -8.63
CA VAL A 8 -20.01 26.73 -7.58
C VAL A 8 -19.36 25.43 -7.11
N THR A 9 -18.12 25.22 -7.53
CA THR A 9 -17.28 24.16 -6.96
C THR A 9 -17.04 24.48 -5.48
N GLU A 10 -17.72 23.76 -4.60
CA GLU A 10 -17.46 23.84 -3.16
C GLU A 10 -16.05 23.33 -2.85
N VAL A 11 -15.46 23.80 -1.75
CA VAL A 11 -14.15 23.32 -1.28
C VAL A 11 -14.30 21.87 -0.81
N GLY A 12 -14.12 20.93 -1.73
CA GLY A 12 -14.06 19.49 -1.52
C GLY A 12 -12.78 18.92 -2.11
N SER A 13 -12.21 17.90 -1.46
CA SER A 13 -11.11 17.14 -2.06
C SER A 13 -11.64 16.31 -3.23
N TYR A 14 -11.64 16.88 -4.45
CA TYR A 14 -11.94 16.15 -5.69
C TYR A 14 -10.88 15.09 -6.05
N PHE A 15 -9.80 15.01 -5.27
CA PHE A 15 -8.80 13.97 -5.44
C PHE A 15 -9.35 12.62 -4.96
N VAL A 16 -9.92 11.86 -5.90
CA VAL A 16 -10.32 10.46 -5.67
C VAL A 16 -9.09 9.58 -5.92
N SER A 17 -8.36 9.27 -4.85
CA SER A 17 -7.19 8.36 -4.92
C SER A 17 -7.58 6.90 -5.15
N ASN A 18 -8.78 6.52 -4.72
CA ASN A 18 -9.35 5.19 -4.84
C ASN A 18 -10.88 5.29 -4.82
N TYR A 19 -11.54 4.28 -5.37
CA TYR A 19 -13.00 4.17 -5.31
C TYR A 19 -13.39 2.78 -4.79
N PRO A 20 -14.21 2.70 -3.72
CA PRO A 20 -14.73 3.81 -2.93
C PRO A 20 -13.63 4.55 -2.16
N PRO A 21 -13.79 5.87 -1.90
CA PRO A 21 -12.78 6.67 -1.20
C PRO A 21 -12.54 6.14 0.21
N PHE A 22 -11.33 6.37 0.75
CA PHE A 22 -10.95 5.93 2.10
C PHE A 22 -11.92 6.36 3.22
N SER A 23 -12.65 7.46 3.05
CA SER A 23 -13.66 7.93 4.02
C SER A 23 -14.86 6.98 4.17
N LEU A 24 -15.07 6.08 3.21
CA LEU A 24 -16.12 5.07 3.26
C LEU A 24 -15.62 3.70 3.73
N TRP A 25 -14.33 3.58 4.06
CA TRP A 25 -13.77 2.32 4.54
C TRP A 25 -14.17 2.10 6.00
N ASP A 26 -14.82 0.97 6.27
CA ASP A 26 -15.29 0.57 7.59
C ASP A 26 -14.78 -0.83 7.96
N ARG A 27 -14.62 -1.09 9.27
CA ARG A 27 -14.21 -2.41 9.78
C ARG A 27 -15.24 -3.50 9.49
N ALA A 28 -16.51 -3.17 9.28
CA ALA A 28 -17.56 -4.09 8.90
C ALA A 28 -17.24 -4.84 7.59
N TYR A 29 -16.48 -4.23 6.68
CA TYR A 29 -16.13 -4.81 5.38
C TYR A 29 -14.86 -5.69 5.41
N VAL A 30 -14.25 -5.92 6.57
CA VAL A 30 -13.03 -6.74 6.68
C VAL A 30 -13.26 -8.18 6.21
N SER A 31 -14.45 -8.75 6.45
CA SER A 31 -14.79 -10.08 5.96
C SER A 31 -14.80 -10.15 4.44
N GLU A 32 -15.30 -9.12 3.76
CA GLU A 32 -15.32 -9.06 2.28
C GLU A 32 -13.90 -9.00 1.71
N ALA A 33 -13.01 -8.22 2.34
CA ALA A 33 -11.60 -8.18 1.96
C ALA A 33 -10.93 -9.55 2.12
N ARG A 34 -11.23 -10.28 3.22
CA ARG A 34 -10.73 -11.65 3.43
C ARG A 34 -11.25 -12.61 2.37
N THR A 35 -12.56 -12.58 2.09
CA THR A 35 -13.16 -13.39 1.03
C THR A 35 -12.51 -13.13 -0.33
N ALA A 36 -12.18 -11.87 -0.65
CA ALA A 36 -11.47 -11.53 -1.88
C ALA A 36 -10.08 -12.20 -1.97
N PHE A 37 -9.33 -12.28 -0.86
CA PHE A 37 -8.06 -13.02 -0.82
C PHE A 37 -8.23 -14.54 -0.92
N GLU A 38 -9.36 -15.07 -0.43
CA GLU A 38 -9.70 -16.49 -0.45
C GLU A 38 -10.39 -16.94 -1.75
N SER A 39 -10.65 -16.03 -2.68
CA SER A 39 -11.32 -16.31 -3.96
C SER A 39 -10.32 -16.51 -5.11
N GLU A 40 -10.72 -17.30 -6.12
CA GLU A 40 -9.93 -17.47 -7.35
C GLU A 40 -9.91 -16.16 -8.15
N PRO A 41 -8.74 -15.63 -8.54
CA PRO A 41 -8.63 -14.37 -9.26
C PRO A 41 -8.86 -14.57 -10.77
N ASP A 42 -9.23 -13.49 -11.47
CA ASP A 42 -9.11 -13.45 -12.92
C ASP A 42 -7.63 -13.49 -13.32
N ARG A 43 -7.20 -14.63 -13.87
CA ARG A 43 -5.80 -14.88 -14.25
C ARG A 43 -5.34 -14.08 -15.47
N SER A 44 -6.25 -13.41 -16.19
CA SER A 44 -5.89 -12.47 -17.25
C SER A 44 -5.32 -11.15 -16.69
N VAL A 45 -5.64 -10.81 -15.43
CA VAL A 45 -5.17 -9.59 -14.78
C VAL A 45 -3.78 -9.83 -14.16
N PRO A 46 -2.76 -9.01 -14.46
CA PRO A 46 -1.43 -9.15 -13.85
C PRO A 46 -1.43 -8.89 -12.34
N LEU A 47 -0.55 -9.59 -11.60
CA LEU A 47 -0.37 -9.35 -10.17
C LEU A 47 0.72 -8.29 -9.94
N GLY A 48 0.41 -7.34 -9.08
CA GLY A 48 1.34 -6.31 -8.61
C GLY A 48 1.51 -6.37 -7.10
N LEU A 49 2.72 -6.06 -6.62
CA LEU A 49 2.99 -5.91 -5.19
C LEU A 49 3.46 -4.47 -4.90
N TYR A 50 2.84 -3.83 -3.91
CA TYR A 50 3.30 -2.56 -3.37
C TYR A 50 3.80 -2.78 -1.94
N LEU A 51 5.06 -2.44 -1.69
CA LEU A 51 5.69 -2.48 -0.38
C LEU A 51 5.85 -1.06 0.16
N HIS A 52 5.15 -0.78 1.26
CA HIS A 52 5.23 0.52 1.92
C HIS A 52 6.45 0.58 2.84
N ILE A 53 7.37 1.52 2.59
CA ILE A 53 8.56 1.79 3.39
C ILE A 53 8.37 3.14 4.10
N PRO A 54 7.93 3.16 5.37
CA PRO A 54 7.47 4.38 6.02
C PRO A 54 8.61 5.15 6.70
N PHE A 55 9.87 5.03 6.24
CA PHE A 55 11.01 5.65 6.91
C PHE A 55 11.54 6.84 6.12
N CYS A 56 11.82 7.93 6.82
CA CYS A 56 12.47 9.11 6.25
C CYS A 56 13.57 9.62 7.17
N ARG A 57 14.62 10.20 6.58
CA ARG A 57 15.66 10.92 7.33
C ARG A 57 15.10 12.17 8.03
N LYS A 58 14.18 12.87 7.36
CA LYS A 58 13.52 14.08 7.87
C LYS A 58 12.08 14.15 7.37
N ARG A 59 11.19 14.73 8.17
CA ARG A 59 9.80 15.01 7.78
C ARG A 59 9.74 16.31 6.97
N CYS A 60 9.31 16.22 5.71
CA CYS A 60 9.03 17.39 4.88
C CYS A 60 7.66 17.99 5.25
N LYS A 61 7.55 19.33 5.26
CA LYS A 61 6.31 20.05 5.62
C LYS A 61 5.14 19.77 4.67
N PHE A 62 5.45 19.46 3.41
CA PHE A 62 4.46 19.16 2.36
C PHE A 62 4.13 17.66 2.23
N CYS A 63 4.71 16.79 3.07
CA CYS A 63 4.59 15.34 2.91
C CYS A 63 3.27 14.83 3.49
N TYR A 64 2.40 14.31 2.62
CA TYR A 64 1.13 13.68 2.98
C TYR A 64 1.24 12.18 3.31
N PHE A 65 2.40 11.54 3.09
CA PHE A 65 2.60 10.14 3.44
C PHE A 65 2.71 9.94 4.96
N ARG A 66 2.20 8.81 5.45
CA ARG A 66 2.47 8.36 6.81
C ARG A 66 3.91 7.85 6.90
N VAL A 67 4.81 8.64 7.48
CA VAL A 67 6.22 8.28 7.66
C VAL A 67 6.70 8.45 9.10
N TYR A 68 7.78 7.78 9.43
CA TYR A 68 8.46 7.80 10.71
C TYR A 68 9.89 8.28 10.49
N THR A 69 10.33 9.20 11.35
CA THR A 69 11.71 9.68 11.41
C THR A 69 12.37 9.15 12.69
N ASN A 70 13.70 9.29 12.78
CA ASN A 70 14.47 8.94 13.98
C ASN A 70 14.29 7.49 14.46
N GLN A 71 14.04 6.56 13.53
CA GLN A 71 13.97 5.13 13.83
C GLN A 71 15.37 4.55 13.88
N ASN A 72 15.64 3.73 14.91
CA ASN A 72 16.92 3.03 15.03
C ASN A 72 16.99 1.80 14.11
N ALA A 73 18.19 1.27 13.91
CA ALA A 73 18.43 0.13 13.02
C ALA A 73 17.57 -1.09 13.36
N LYS A 74 17.43 -1.42 14.66
CA LYS A 74 16.65 -2.56 15.13
C LYS A 74 15.15 -2.44 14.79
N ALA A 75 14.58 -1.24 14.91
CA ALA A 75 13.19 -0.99 14.54
C ALA A 75 12.95 -1.14 13.03
N ILE A 76 13.90 -0.69 12.22
CA ILE A 76 13.85 -0.81 10.75
C ILE A 76 13.99 -2.28 10.35
N GLU A 77 14.94 -3.01 10.92
CA GLU A 77 15.15 -4.43 10.67
C GLU A 77 13.89 -5.25 11.02
N ARG A 78 13.31 -5.02 12.20
CA ARG A 78 12.05 -5.66 12.60
C ARG A 78 10.90 -5.39 11.62
N TYR A 79 10.83 -4.18 11.06
CA TYR A 79 9.80 -3.86 10.07
C TYR A 79 10.04 -4.60 8.74
N VAL A 80 11.30 -4.66 8.29
CA VAL A 80 11.70 -5.41 7.10
C VAL A 80 11.40 -6.90 7.23
N GLU A 81 11.70 -7.50 8.39
CA GLU A 81 11.33 -8.89 8.69
C GLU A 81 9.81 -9.10 8.73
N ALA A 82 9.07 -8.15 9.29
CA ALA A 82 7.61 -8.22 9.32
C ALA A 82 7.00 -8.19 7.92
N LEU A 83 7.54 -7.37 7.00
CA LEU A 83 7.10 -7.35 5.59
C LEU A 83 7.35 -8.70 4.90
N ALA A 84 8.54 -9.29 5.08
CA ALA A 84 8.84 -10.60 4.52
C ALA A 84 7.86 -11.67 5.06
N ARG A 85 7.59 -11.65 6.37
CA ARG A 85 6.64 -12.57 6.98
C ARG A 85 5.19 -12.35 6.52
N GLU A 86 4.79 -11.11 6.25
CA GLU A 86 3.48 -10.81 5.68
C GLU A 86 3.33 -11.42 4.28
N VAL A 87 4.34 -11.28 3.42
CA VAL A 87 4.35 -11.92 2.10
C VAL A 87 4.23 -13.43 2.22
N GLU A 88 4.97 -14.05 3.14
CA GLU A 88 4.90 -15.49 3.41
C GLU A 88 3.52 -15.96 3.86
N LEU A 89 2.80 -15.15 4.65
CA LEU A 89 1.43 -15.47 5.07
C LEU A 89 0.40 -15.35 3.94
N LEU A 90 0.66 -14.48 2.97
CA LEU A 90 -0.27 -14.18 1.89
C LEU A 90 -0.05 -15.03 0.63
N LYS A 91 1.16 -15.55 0.39
CA LYS A 91 1.53 -16.21 -0.88
C LYS A 91 0.68 -17.45 -1.21
N ASP A 92 0.21 -18.16 -0.18
CA ASP A 92 -0.55 -19.40 -0.33
C ASP A 92 -2.06 -19.15 -0.41
N LEU A 93 -2.51 -17.90 -0.35
CA LEU A 93 -3.92 -17.56 -0.49
C LEU A 93 -4.36 -17.71 -1.96
N PRO A 94 -5.59 -18.20 -2.24
CA PRO A 94 -6.11 -18.42 -3.59
C PRO A 94 -5.93 -17.24 -4.56
N ALA A 95 -6.12 -16.00 -4.10
CA ALA A 95 -5.94 -14.81 -4.92
C ALA A 95 -4.50 -14.58 -5.45
N ILE A 96 -3.51 -15.21 -4.81
CA ILE A 96 -2.08 -14.97 -5.04
C ILE A 96 -1.38 -16.24 -5.54
N GLN A 97 -1.76 -17.41 -5.03
CA GLN A 97 -1.06 -18.67 -5.26
C GLN A 97 -0.85 -18.96 -6.74
N GLY A 98 0.40 -19.28 -7.10
CA GLY A 98 0.79 -19.65 -8.47
C GLY A 98 0.83 -18.48 -9.46
N ARG A 99 0.63 -17.23 -9.01
CA ARG A 99 0.75 -16.04 -9.87
C ARG A 99 2.12 -15.40 -9.74
N LYS A 100 2.69 -15.01 -10.89
CA LYS A 100 3.95 -14.25 -10.93
C LYS A 100 3.67 -12.77 -10.74
N LEU A 101 4.46 -12.11 -9.91
CA LEU A 101 4.48 -10.65 -9.81
C LEU A 101 4.99 -10.06 -11.11
N LYS A 102 4.19 -9.23 -11.77
CA LYS A 102 4.61 -8.47 -12.96
C LYS A 102 5.43 -7.24 -12.57
N PHE A 103 5.13 -6.66 -11.40
CA PHE A 103 5.82 -5.50 -10.89
C PHE A 103 5.82 -5.51 -9.35
N VAL A 104 6.89 -4.95 -8.80
CA VAL A 104 7.04 -4.67 -7.37
C VAL A 104 7.38 -3.20 -7.22
N TYR A 105 6.55 -2.46 -6.49
CA TYR A 105 6.73 -1.04 -6.21
C TYR A 105 7.10 -0.83 -4.75
N PHE A 106 8.22 -0.15 -4.51
CA PHE A 106 8.58 0.33 -3.18
C PHE A 106 8.20 1.80 -3.07
N GLY A 107 7.36 2.16 -2.09
CA GLY A 107 6.90 3.53 -1.91
C GLY A 107 6.73 3.93 -0.45
N GLY A 108 6.06 5.06 -0.20
CA GLY A 108 5.78 5.56 1.14
C GLY A 108 6.68 6.73 1.51
N GLY A 109 7.59 6.54 2.45
CA GLY A 109 8.59 7.53 2.81
C GLY A 109 9.74 7.55 1.80
N THR A 110 10.92 7.13 2.23
CA THR A 110 12.11 7.07 1.40
C THR A 110 12.54 5.62 1.29
N PRO A 111 12.14 4.87 0.24
CA PRO A 111 12.56 3.47 0.07
C PRO A 111 14.08 3.26 0.14
N SER A 112 14.85 4.22 -0.39
CA SER A 112 16.31 4.25 -0.33
C SER A 112 16.89 4.56 1.07
N TYR A 113 16.03 4.73 2.08
CA TYR A 113 16.44 4.76 3.48
C TYR A 113 16.84 3.36 3.97
N LEU A 114 16.29 2.30 3.36
CA LEU A 114 16.76 0.94 3.58
C LEU A 114 18.14 0.75 2.93
N SER A 115 19.00 0.01 3.63
CA SER A 115 20.28 -0.41 3.07
C SER A 115 20.08 -1.36 1.89
N SER A 116 21.06 -1.45 0.98
CA SER A 116 21.01 -2.42 -0.11
C SER A 116 20.91 -3.87 0.40
N LYS A 117 21.43 -4.18 1.60
CA LYS A 117 21.28 -5.49 2.24
C LYS A 117 19.82 -5.79 2.56
N GLN A 118 19.11 -4.83 3.14
CA GLN A 118 17.69 -4.97 3.47
C GLN A 118 16.80 -5.06 2.22
N LEU A 119 17.11 -4.28 1.18
CA LEU A 119 16.38 -4.37 -0.09
C LEU A 119 16.59 -5.72 -0.79
N ARG A 120 17.83 -6.27 -0.76
CA ARG A 120 18.09 -7.62 -1.26
C ARG A 120 17.36 -8.68 -0.45
N PHE A 121 17.37 -8.57 0.87
CA PHE A 121 16.62 -9.45 1.75
C PHE A 121 15.13 -9.50 1.37
N LEU A 122 14.48 -8.34 1.17
CA LEU A 122 13.07 -8.29 0.74
C LEU A 122 12.79 -8.87 -0.64
N ARG A 123 13.78 -8.87 -1.54
CA ARG A 123 13.66 -9.47 -2.88
C ARG A 123 13.81 -11.00 -2.83
N ASP A 124 14.67 -11.47 -1.94
CA ASP A 124 15.07 -12.88 -1.85
C ASP A 124 14.21 -13.68 -0.86
N SER A 125 13.45 -13.00 0.00
CA SER A 125 12.44 -13.59 0.89
C SER A 125 11.19 -13.93 0.10
#